data_AF-A0A1Y0IAI9-F1
#
_entry.id   AF-A0A1Y0IAI9-F1
#
_cell.length_a   1.000
_cell.length_b   1.000
_cell.length_c   1.000
_cell.angle_alpha   90.00
_cell.angle_beta   90.00
_cell.angle_gamma   90.00
#
_symmetry.space_group_name_H-M   'P 1'
#
loop_
_entity.id
_entity.type
_entity.pdbx_description
1 polymer ?
#
loop_
_entity_poly.entity_id
_entity_poly.type
_entity_poly.pdbx_seq_one_letter_code
_entity_poly.pdbx_strand_id
1 'polypeptide(L)'
;MHTALRETEEEVGISPRDVQVAGRLSQVVSKHGIVVTPYVGVVPVDVQLVPNEAEIASIFNVPISFFLENQPHGYDCLSFEQCVYHVPRFNYEDYLIWGLSAVILSEFLNVVFEIDSLVKVEKK
;
A
#
# COMPACT_ATOMS: atom_id res chain seq x y z
N MET A 1 9.38 11.37 4.44
CA MET A 1 8.16 11.89 5.08
C MET A 1 7.64 13.12 4.35
N HIS A 2 8.41 14.22 4.25
CA HIS A 2 7.96 15.45 3.58
C HIS A 2 7.39 15.21 2.17
N THR A 3 8.07 14.41 1.34
CA THR A 3 7.57 14.03 0.01
C THR A 3 6.21 13.34 0.09
N ALA A 4 6.03 12.36 0.98
CA ALA A 4 4.76 11.64 1.11
C ALA A 4 3.60 12.58 1.49
N LEU A 5 3.83 13.51 2.43
CA LEU A 5 2.80 14.48 2.83
C LEU A 5 2.46 15.45 1.70
N ARG A 6 3.47 15.93 0.96
CA ARG A 6 3.26 16.79 -0.20
C ARG A 6 2.44 16.09 -1.29
N GLU A 7 2.83 14.87 -1.70
CA GLU A 7 2.07 14.13 -2.73
C GLU A 7 0.66 13.80 -2.25
N THR A 8 0.47 13.46 -0.97
CA THR A 8 -0.87 13.24 -0.40
C THR A 8 -1.77 14.48 -0.49
N GLU A 9 -1.22 15.68 -0.32
CA GLU A 9 -1.96 16.92 -0.54
C GLU A 9 -2.24 17.17 -2.03
N GLU A 10 -1.24 16.96 -2.89
CA GLU A 10 -1.34 17.21 -4.33
C GLU A 10 -2.26 16.21 -5.07
N GLU A 11 -2.25 14.94 -4.68
CA GLU A 11 -2.98 13.87 -5.37
C GLU A 11 -4.42 13.70 -4.85
N VAL A 12 -4.61 13.77 -3.53
CA VAL A 12 -5.90 13.44 -2.88
C VAL A 12 -6.45 14.55 -1.97
N GLY A 13 -5.78 15.70 -1.90
CA GLY A 13 -6.30 16.90 -1.23
C GLY A 13 -6.24 16.86 0.30
N ILE A 14 -5.57 15.89 0.91
CA ILE A 14 -5.46 15.80 2.37
C ILE A 14 -4.35 16.74 2.84
N SER A 15 -4.70 17.74 3.66
CA SER A 15 -3.70 18.68 4.16
C SER A 15 -2.72 17.97 5.11
N PRO A 16 -1.42 18.29 5.07
CA PRO A 16 -0.42 17.69 5.98
C PRO A 16 -0.71 17.90 7.47
N ARG A 17 -1.56 18.88 7.82
CA ARG A 17 -1.95 19.17 9.21
C ARG A 17 -2.97 18.17 9.75
N ASP A 18 -3.70 17.51 8.85
CA ASP A 18 -4.71 16.52 9.19
C ASP A 18 -4.14 15.09 9.25
N VAL A 19 -2.85 14.92 8.92
CA VAL A 19 -2.17 13.63 8.94
C VAL A 19 -1.33 13.49 10.20
N GLN A 20 -1.75 12.61 11.11
CA GLN A 20 -0.89 12.13 12.18
C GLN A 20 -0.04 10.96 11.68
N VAL A 21 1.25 11.19 11.43
CA VAL A 21 2.17 10.13 11.00
C VAL A 21 2.43 9.17 12.17
N ALA A 22 1.97 7.92 12.03
CA ALA A 22 2.14 6.87 13.03
C ALA A 22 3.54 6.23 12.96
N GLY A 23 4.09 6.10 11.76
CA GLY A 23 5.39 5.46 11.58
C GLY A 23 5.80 5.28 10.13
N ARG A 24 6.96 4.66 9.94
CA ARG A 24 7.56 4.35 8.64
C ARG A 24 7.70 2.84 8.52
N LEU A 25 7.33 2.30 7.36
CA LEU A 25 7.55 0.89 7.03
C LEU A 25 8.95 0.69 6.40
N SER A 26 9.31 -0.56 6.13
CA SER A 26 10.57 -0.88 5.47
C SER A 26 10.61 -0.30 4.05
N GLN A 27 11.82 -0.01 3.59
CA GLN A 27 12.00 0.42 2.21
C GLN A 27 11.74 -0.75 1.27
N VAL A 28 11.03 -0.47 0.18
CA VAL A 28 10.74 -1.44 -0.86
C VAL A 28 11.35 -0.96 -2.18
N VAL A 29 11.94 -1.86 -2.94
CA VAL A 29 12.51 -1.56 -4.26
C VAL A 29 11.49 -1.98 -5.32
N SER A 30 11.06 -1.04 -6.15
CA SER A 30 10.17 -1.33 -7.26
C SER A 30 10.88 -2.16 -8.35
N LYS A 31 10.11 -2.74 -9.27
CA LYS A 31 10.65 -3.47 -10.43
C LYS A 31 11.61 -2.64 -11.32
N HIS A 32 11.54 -1.31 -11.23
CA HIS A 32 12.39 -0.39 -12.00
C HIS A 32 13.59 0.14 -11.19
N GLY A 33 13.85 -0.41 -10.00
CA GLY A 33 14.98 0.01 -9.15
C GLY A 33 14.72 1.28 -8.33
N ILE A 34 13.49 1.82 -8.36
CA ILE A 34 13.12 2.97 -7.52
C ILE A 34 12.94 2.50 -6.07
N VAL A 35 13.64 3.16 -5.14
CA VAL A 35 13.51 2.92 -3.70
C VAL A 35 12.35 3.74 -3.16
N VAL A 36 11.33 3.06 -2.64
CA VAL A 36 10.15 3.68 -2.04
C VAL A 36 10.20 3.53 -0.52
N THR A 37 9.86 4.61 0.18
CA THR A 37 9.84 4.65 1.65
C THR A 37 8.42 4.94 2.12
N PRO A 38 7.65 3.91 2.53
CA PRO A 38 6.25 4.09 2.90
C PRO A 38 6.10 4.66 4.31
N TYR A 39 5.05 5.47 4.51
CA TYR A 39 4.66 6.03 5.79
C TYR A 39 3.20 5.72 6.07
N VAL A 40 2.88 5.43 7.33
CA VAL A 40 1.51 5.22 7.80
C VAL A 40 1.02 6.52 8.44
N GLY A 41 -0.05 7.08 7.90
CA GLY A 41 -0.73 8.25 8.43
C GLY A 41 -2.13 7.90 8.93
N VAL A 42 -2.52 8.51 10.04
CA VAL A 42 -3.90 8.48 10.55
C VAL A 42 -4.54 9.83 10.23
N VAL A 43 -5.74 9.80 9.68
CA VAL A 43 -6.51 10.98 9.28
C VAL A 43 -7.91 10.94 9.92
N PRO A 44 -8.59 12.10 10.06
CA PRO A 44 -9.99 12.13 10.49
C PRO A 44 -10.90 11.29 9.59
N VAL A 45 -11.95 10.70 10.17
CA VAL A 45 -12.92 9.88 9.42
C VAL A 45 -13.69 10.69 8.37
N ASP A 46 -13.87 11.98 8.62
CA ASP A 46 -14.57 12.95 7.77
C ASP A 46 -13.64 13.79 6.90
N VAL A 47 -12.37 13.38 6.79
CA VAL A 47 -11.40 14.02 5.89
C VAL A 47 -11.97 14.08 4.47
N GLN A 48 -11.91 15.26 3.86
CA GLN A 48 -12.37 15.45 2.50
C GLN A 48 -11.29 14.98 1.54
N LEU A 49 -11.67 14.10 0.62
CA LEU A 49 -10.80 13.58 -0.43
C LEU A 49 -11.16 14.30 -1.73
N VAL A 50 -10.18 14.99 -2.32
CA VAL A 50 -10.36 15.71 -3.58
C VAL A 50 -9.28 15.21 -4.54
N PRO A 51 -9.64 14.40 -5.56
CA PRO A 51 -8.66 13.90 -6.50
C PRO A 51 -8.12 15.03 -7.38
N ASN A 52 -6.82 15.04 -7.61
CA ASN A 52 -6.26 15.72 -8.76
C ASN A 52 -6.53 14.87 -10.02
N GLU A 53 -7.52 15.28 -10.81
CA GLU A 53 -7.97 14.54 -11.99
C GLU A 53 -6.90 14.36 -13.08
N ALA A 54 -5.80 15.12 -13.03
CA ALA A 54 -4.68 14.92 -13.96
C ALA A 54 -3.90 13.62 -13.69
N GLU A 55 -3.96 13.10 -12.46
CA GLU A 55 -3.15 11.96 -12.00
C GLU A 55 -4.00 10.84 -11.38
N ILE A 56 -5.11 11.19 -10.72
CA ILE A 56 -5.95 10.28 -9.96
C ILE A 56 -7.31 10.11 -10.63
N ALA A 57 -7.56 8.91 -11.16
CA ALA A 57 -8.83 8.55 -11.78
C ALA A 57 -9.95 8.21 -10.77
N SER A 58 -9.58 7.74 -9.58
CA SER A 58 -10.53 7.28 -8.56
C SER A 58 -9.89 7.23 -7.17
N ILE A 59 -10.68 7.50 -6.14
CA ILE A 59 -10.31 7.30 -4.73
C ILE A 59 -11.31 6.33 -4.10
N PHE A 60 -10.82 5.33 -3.38
CA PHE A 60 -11.65 4.34 -2.71
C PHE A 60 -11.00 3.92 -1.38
N ASN A 61 -11.83 3.41 -0.47
CA ASN A 61 -11.40 2.93 0.84
C ASN A 61 -11.69 1.44 0.95
N VAL A 62 -10.78 0.69 1.56
CA VAL A 62 -10.96 -0.74 1.84
C VAL A 62 -10.90 -0.96 3.34
N PRO A 63 -11.92 -1.59 3.96
CA PRO A 63 -11.84 -1.93 5.38
C PRO A 63 -10.65 -2.84 5.65
N ILE A 64 -9.89 -2.59 6.72
CA ILE A 64 -8.76 -3.46 7.08
C ILE A 64 -9.25 -4.89 7.32
N SER A 65 -10.45 -5.05 7.91
CA SER A 65 -11.09 -6.36 8.13
C SER A 65 -11.21 -7.18 6.86
N PHE A 66 -11.40 -6.56 5.69
CA PHE A 66 -11.44 -7.26 4.42
C PHE A 66 -10.16 -8.08 4.18
N PHE A 67 -8.98 -7.50 4.43
CA PHE A 67 -7.71 -8.21 4.26
C PHE A 67 -7.43 -9.25 5.34
N LEU A 68 -8.03 -9.10 6.53
CA LEU A 68 -7.88 -10.04 7.64
C LEU A 68 -8.80 -11.25 7.49
N GLU A 69 -9.97 -11.07 6.88
CA GLU A 69 -11.02 -12.08 6.76
C GLU A 69 -10.99 -12.83 5.43
N ASN A 70 -10.38 -12.26 4.40
CA ASN A 70 -10.35 -12.84 3.05
C ASN A 70 -8.95 -13.27 2.64
N GLN A 71 -8.89 -14.39 1.93
CA GLN A 71 -7.65 -14.84 1.29
C GLN A 71 -7.40 -14.08 -0.02
N PRO A 72 -6.14 -13.90 -0.44
CA PRO A 72 -5.83 -13.36 -1.76
C PRO A 72 -6.49 -14.18 -2.88
N HIS A 73 -6.97 -13.48 -3.91
CA HIS A 73 -7.58 -14.11 -5.09
C HIS A 73 -6.53 -14.84 -5.95
N GLY A 74 -5.26 -14.53 -5.75
CA GLY A 74 -4.14 -15.16 -6.41
C GLY A 74 -2.84 -14.48 -6.01
N TYR A 75 -1.75 -14.94 -6.62
CA TYR A 75 -0.42 -14.39 -6.43
C TYR A 75 0.22 -14.08 -7.78
N ASP A 76 0.94 -12.97 -7.84
CA ASP A 76 1.84 -12.64 -8.94
C ASP A 76 3.28 -12.97 -8.56
N CYS A 77 4.05 -13.47 -9.53
CA CYS A 77 5.46 -13.77 -9.35
C CYS A 77 6.33 -12.58 -9.79
N LEU A 78 6.99 -11.93 -8.85
CA LEU A 78 7.99 -10.91 -9.13
C LEU A 78 9.39 -11.52 -8.97
N SER A 79 10.13 -11.66 -10.06
CA SER A 79 11.54 -12.04 -10.00
C SER A 79 12.39 -10.81 -9.65
N PHE A 80 13.15 -10.90 -8.57
CA PHE A 80 14.13 -9.89 -8.20
C PHE A 80 15.37 -10.58 -7.66
N GLU A 81 16.52 -10.31 -8.28
CA GLU A 81 17.78 -11.02 -8.04
C GLU A 81 17.62 -12.56 -8.13
N GLN A 82 18.03 -13.28 -7.09
CA GLN A 82 17.96 -14.74 -6.98
C GLN A 82 16.68 -15.22 -6.26
N CYS A 83 15.70 -14.32 -6.08
CA CYS A 83 14.46 -14.60 -5.39
C CYS A 83 13.25 -14.44 -6.32
N VAL A 84 12.22 -15.24 -6.08
CA VAL A 84 10.87 -15.06 -6.61
C VAL A 84 9.97 -14.66 -5.45
N TYR A 85 9.36 -13.48 -5.57
CA TYR A 85 8.41 -12.94 -4.62
C TYR A 85 7.01 -13.24 -5.13
N HIS A 86 6.24 -14.02 -4.38
CA HIS A 86 4.83 -14.29 -4.62
C HIS A 86 4.01 -13.22 -3.89
N VAL A 87 3.53 -12.24 -4.64
CA VAL A 87 2.82 -11.05 -4.11
C VAL A 87 1.31 -11.27 -4.22
N PRO A 88 0.53 -11.03 -3.15
CA PRO A 88 -0.91 -11.28 -3.18
C PRO A 88 -1.64 -10.31 -4.10
N ARG A 89 -2.74 -10.78 -4.68
CA ARG A 89 -3.73 -9.98 -5.41
C ARG A 89 -5.06 -10.02 -4.69
N PHE A 90 -5.65 -8.85 -4.46
CA PHE A 90 -6.99 -8.73 -3.90
C PHE A 90 -7.91 -8.01 -4.87
N ASN A 91 -9.10 -8.56 -5.10
CA ASN A 91 -10.19 -7.83 -5.74
C ASN A 91 -11.08 -7.27 -4.64
N TYR A 92 -11.31 -5.97 -4.65
CA TYR A 92 -12.27 -5.31 -3.79
C TYR A 92 -13.18 -4.44 -4.66
N GLU A 93 -14.46 -4.78 -4.71
CA GLU A 93 -15.41 -4.20 -5.67
C GLU A 93 -14.84 -4.27 -7.10
N ASP A 94 -14.73 -3.14 -7.79
CA ASP A 94 -14.20 -3.03 -9.15
C ASP A 94 -12.66 -2.85 -9.19
N TYR A 95 -11.99 -2.87 -8.04
CA TYR A 95 -10.56 -2.57 -7.93
C TYR A 95 -9.71 -3.81 -7.70
N LEU A 96 -8.65 -3.93 -8.49
CA LEU A 96 -7.58 -4.91 -8.28
C LEU A 96 -6.42 -4.25 -7.52
N ILE A 97 -6.09 -4.78 -6.34
CA ILE A 97 -4.98 -4.35 -5.49
C ILE A 97 -3.86 -5.38 -5.63
N TRP A 98 -2.73 -4.96 -6.17
CA TRP A 98 -1.62 -5.84 -6.55
C TRP A 98 -0.28 -5.08 -6.63
N GLY A 99 0.80 -5.81 -6.94
CA GLY A 99 2.11 -5.21 -7.17
C GLY A 99 2.71 -4.54 -5.94
N LEU A 100 3.37 -3.39 -6.13
CA LEU A 100 4.08 -2.69 -5.04
C LEU A 100 3.13 -2.29 -3.90
N SER A 101 1.92 -1.86 -4.21
CA SER A 101 0.91 -1.50 -3.20
C SER A 101 0.55 -2.70 -2.31
N ALA A 102 0.39 -3.88 -2.90
CA ALA A 102 0.14 -5.10 -2.15
C ALA A 102 1.33 -5.54 -1.29
N VAL A 103 2.58 -5.29 -1.72
CA VAL A 103 3.77 -5.52 -0.90
C VAL A 103 3.77 -4.61 0.33
N ILE A 104 3.57 -3.30 0.14
CA ILE A 104 3.52 -2.32 1.23
C ILE A 104 2.38 -2.65 2.20
N LEU A 105 1.21 -2.98 1.67
CA LEU A 105 0.05 -3.38 2.47
C LEU A 105 0.32 -4.65 3.28
N SER A 106 0.99 -5.64 2.70
CA SER A 106 1.32 -6.89 3.40
C SER A 106 2.24 -6.64 4.59
N GLU A 107 3.23 -5.77 4.43
CA GLU A 107 4.09 -5.37 5.55
C GLU A 107 3.31 -4.60 6.62
N PHE A 108 2.47 -3.65 6.22
CA PHE A 108 1.61 -2.92 7.16
C PHE A 108 0.77 -3.88 8.01
N LEU A 109 0.09 -4.85 7.37
CA LEU A 109 -0.73 -5.82 8.08
C LEU A 109 0.09 -6.71 9.02
N ASN A 110 1.27 -7.15 8.60
CA ASN A 110 2.17 -7.94 9.45
C ASN A 110 2.67 -7.15 10.66
N VAL A 111 3.08 -5.89 10.48
CA VAL A 111 3.63 -5.05 11.55
C VAL A 111 2.56 -4.60 12.55
N VAL A 112 1.37 -4.26 12.07
CA VAL A 112 0.32 -3.64 12.91
C VAL A 112 -0.67 -4.64 13.47
N PHE A 113 -0.98 -5.70 12.72
CA PHE A 113 -1.99 -6.70 13.10
C PHE A 113 -1.39 -8.08 13.35
N GLU A 114 -0.06 -8.20 13.32
CA GLU A 114 0.69 -9.43 13.65
C GLU A 114 0.27 -10.66 12.82
N ILE A 115 -0.25 -10.45 11.59
CA ILE A 115 -0.55 -11.54 10.68
C ILE A 115 0.72 -12.00 9.96
N ASP A 116 0.79 -13.27 9.57
CA ASP A 116 1.90 -13.74 8.73
C ASP A 116 1.99 -12.95 7.42
N SER A 117 3.22 -12.68 6.97
CA SER A 117 3.43 -11.98 5.70
C SER A 117 2.73 -12.69 4.57
N LEU A 118 1.86 -11.96 3.87
CA LEU A 118 1.17 -12.45 2.69
C LEU A 118 2.13 -12.62 1.51
N VAL A 119 3.29 -11.95 1.52
CA VAL A 119 4.32 -12.11 0.49
C VAL A 119 5.19 -13.32 0.83
N LYS A 120 5.24 -14.30 -0.08
CA LYS A 120 6.09 -15.48 0.06
C LYS A 120 7.34 -15.33 -0.79
N VAL A 121 8.49 -15.72 -0.26
CA VAL A 121 9.77 -15.63 -0.95
C VAL A 121 10.32 -17.02 -1.22
N GLU A 122 10.65 -17.28 -2.47
CA GLU A 122 11.26 -18.51 -2.94
C GLU A 122 12.66 -18.19 -3.48
N LYS A 123 13.68 -18.92 -3.01
CA LYS A 123 15.03 -18.81 -3.57
C LYS A 123 15.11 -19.66 -4.83
N LYS A 124 15.69 -19.11 -5.89
CA LYS A 124 16.05 -19.86 -7.10
C LYS A 124 17.21 -20.82 -6.83
#